data_AF-A0A6J4KEW7-F1
#
_entry.id   AF-A0A6J4KEW7-F1
#
_cell.length_a   1.000
_cell.length_b   1.000
_cell.length_c   1.000
_cell.angle_alpha   90.00
_cell.angle_beta   90.00
_cell.angle_gamma   90.00
#
_symmetry.space_group_name_H-M   'P 1'
#
loop_
_entity.id
_entity.type
_entity.pdbx_description
1 polymer ?
#
loop_
_entity_poly.entity_id
_entity_poly.type
_entity_poly.pdbx_seq_one_letter_code
_entity_poly.pdbx_strand_id
1 'polypeptide(L)' 'MTKEPIRSYRRIDRLKAIAFDCGFTNEDAKQFGKLSKTATWETLLEAYGIPPQVVDTVNSVDST' A
#
# COMPACT_ATOMS: atom_id res chain seq x y z
N MET A 1 20.68 10.97 -20.75
CA MET A 1 20.26 10.34 -19.49
C MET A 1 19.07 11.10 -18.96
N THR A 2 17.86 10.71 -19.37
CA THR A 2 16.60 11.23 -18.86
C THR A 2 16.47 10.76 -17.41
N LYS A 3 16.62 11.68 -16.46
CA LYS A 3 16.27 11.45 -15.06
C LYS A 3 14.76 11.27 -15.01
N GLU A 4 14.28 10.03 -15.13
CA GLU A 4 12.90 9.71 -14.80
C GLU A 4 12.69 10.18 -13.35
N PRO A 5 11.73 11.08 -13.08
CA PRO A 5 11.45 11.42 -11.71
C PRO A 5 11.02 10.12 -11.06
N ILE A 6 11.76 9.68 -10.04
CA ILE A 6 11.42 8.55 -9.18
C ILE A 6 9.94 8.71 -8.90
N ARG A 7 9.11 7.89 -9.55
CA ARG A 7 7.67 7.96 -9.41
C ARG A 7 7.48 7.61 -7.95
N SER A 8 7.32 8.62 -7.11
CA SER A 8 7.07 8.43 -5.69
C SER A 8 5.69 7.81 -5.63
N TYR A 9 5.63 6.50 -5.81
CA TYR A 9 4.43 5.72 -5.68
C TYR A 9 3.93 6.06 -4.28
N ARG A 10 2.80 6.77 -4.24
CA ARG A 10 2.24 7.24 -2.99
C ARG A 10 2.01 5.99 -2.15
N ARG A 11 2.31 6.03 -0.85
CA ARG A 11 2.14 4.88 0.06
C ARG A 11 0.79 4.18 -0.14
N ILE A 12 -0.25 4.95 -0.44
CA ILE A 12 -1.59 4.43 -0.78
C ILE A 12 -1.63 3.51 -2.01
N ASP A 13 -0.86 3.79 -3.05
CA ASP A 13 -0.84 2.98 -4.28
C ASP A 13 -0.15 1.63 -4.03
N ARG A 14 0.82 1.59 -3.12
CA ARG A 14 1.46 0.34 -2.68
C ARG A 14 0.55 -0.49 -1.80
N LEU A 15 -0.10 0.15 -0.83
CA LEU A 15 -1.10 -0.50 0.01
C LEU A 15 -2.22 -1.11 -0.85
N LYS A 16 -2.66 -0.38 -1.88
CA LYS A 16 -3.60 -0.87 -2.89
C LYS A 16 -3.07 -2.09 -3.64
N ALA A 17 -1.85 -2.02 -4.17
CA ALA A 17 -1.25 -3.12 -4.91
C ALA A 17 -1.20 -4.40 -4.06
N ILE A 18 -0.71 -4.30 -2.81
CA ILE A 18 -0.66 -5.43 -1.87
C ILE A 18 -2.07 -5.96 -1.59
N ALA A 19 -3.04 -5.09 -1.35
CA ALA A 19 -4.41 -5.51 -1.11
C ALA A 19 -5.00 -6.26 -2.32
N PHE A 20 -4.77 -5.77 -3.54
CA PHE A 20 -5.20 -6.45 -4.77
C PHE A 20 -4.48 -7.79 -4.97
N ASP A 21 -3.19 -7.88 -4.66
CA ASP A 21 -2.42 -9.13 -4.73
C ASP A 21 -2.93 -10.16 -3.71
N CYS A 22 -3.45 -9.71 -2.57
CA CYS A 22 -4.14 -10.55 -1.59
C CYS A 22 -5.58 -10.91 -1.98
N GLY A 23 -6.08 -10.44 -3.13
CA GLY A 23 -7.43 -10.70 -3.63
C GLY A 23 -8.51 -9.77 -3.07
N PHE A 24 -8.14 -8.73 -2.32
CA PHE A 24 -9.09 -7.74 -1.85
C PHE A 24 -9.50 -6.78 -2.96
N THR A 25 -10.72 -6.28 -2.87
CA THR A 25 -11.30 -5.34 -3.81
C THR A 25 -11.51 -3.97 -3.17
N ASN A 26 -11.83 -2.98 -4.01
CA ASN A 26 -12.27 -1.68 -3.52
C ASN A 26 -13.52 -1.77 -2.62
N GLU A 27 -14.39 -2.76 -2.83
CA GLU A 27 -15.60 -2.91 -1.99
C GLU A 27 -15.24 -3.39 -0.58
N ASP A 28 -14.21 -4.23 -0.45
CA ASP A 28 -13.69 -4.64 0.87
C ASP A 28 -13.07 -3.44 1.60
N ALA A 29 -12.23 -2.67 0.91
CA ALA A 29 -11.63 -1.46 1.47
C ALA A 29 -12.67 -0.41 1.88
N LYS A 30 -13.80 -0.29 1.17
CA LYS A 30 -14.88 0.66 1.53
C LYS A 30 -15.49 0.36 2.91
N GLN A 31 -15.47 -0.91 3.36
CA GLN A 31 -15.97 -1.28 4.69
C GLN A 31 -15.15 -0.61 5.81
N PHE A 32 -13.87 -0.29 5.55
CA PHE A 32 -12.96 0.37 6.48
C PHE A 32 -12.92 1.89 6.32
N GLY A 33 -13.49 2.45 5.24
CA GLY A 33 -13.58 3.89 5.04
C GLY A 33 -13.37 4.36 3.60
N LYS A 34 -12.70 5.51 3.45
CA LYS A 34 -12.52 6.17 2.13
C LYS A 34 -11.33 5.58 1.38
N LEU A 35 -11.52 5.18 0.12
CA LEU A 35 -10.46 4.61 -0.74
C LEU A 35 -9.27 5.54 -1.03
N SER A 36 -9.43 6.84 -0.80
CA SER A 36 -8.38 7.86 -0.94
C SER A 36 -7.54 8.04 0.33
N LYS A 37 -7.86 7.36 1.43
CA LYS A 37 -7.11 7.42 2.68
C LYS A 37 -6.22 6.19 2.81
N THR A 38 -4.94 6.39 3.15
CA THR A 38 -4.00 5.28 3.42
C THR A 38 -4.49 4.42 4.59
N ALA A 39 -4.99 5.07 5.65
CA ALA A 39 -5.53 4.41 6.83
C ALA A 39 -6.56 3.32 6.50
N THR A 40 -7.44 3.56 5.52
CA THR A 40 -8.42 2.55 5.07
C THR A 40 -7.74 1.26 4.59
N TRP A 41 -6.67 1.39 3.80
CA TRP A 41 -5.94 0.24 3.27
C TRP A 41 -5.03 -0.41 4.32
N GLU A 42 -4.47 0.39 5.23
CA GLU A 42 -3.71 -0.11 6.38
C GLU A 42 -4.60 -0.95 7.30
N THR A 43 -5.79 -0.46 7.64
CA THR A 43 -6.75 -1.18 8.47
C THR A 43 -7.29 -2.44 7.79
N LEU A 44 -7.55 -2.39 6.47
CA LEU A 44 -7.89 -3.58 5.70
C LEU A 44 -6.78 -4.63 5.84
N LEU A 45 -5.54 -4.28 5.50
CA LEU A 45 -4.41 -5.21 5.56
C LEU A 45 -4.16 -5.75 6.97
N GLU A 46 -4.25 -4.88 7.99
CA GLU A 46 -4.09 -5.25 9.39
C GLU A 46 -5.18 -6.21 9.86
N ALA A 47 -6.44 -6.02 9.45
CA ALA A 47 -7.55 -6.93 9.76
C ALA A 47 -7.32 -8.35 9.21
N TYR A 48 -6.51 -8.49 8.16
CA TYR A 48 -6.12 -9.76 7.56
C TYR A 48 -4.70 -10.22 7.96
N GLY A 49 -4.10 -9.57 8.97
CA GLY A 49 -2.82 -9.97 9.56
C GLY A 49 -1.58 -9.51 8.79
N ILE A 50 -1.71 -8.56 7.87
CA ILE A 50 -0.60 -7.95 7.11
C ILE A 50 -0.25 -6.62 7.77
N PRO A 51 0.82 -6.55 8.58
CA PRO A 51 1.12 -5.34 9.31
C PRO A 51 1.65 -4.25 8.37
N PRO A 52 1.22 -2.98 8.53
CA PRO A 52 1.53 -1.89 7.61
C PRO A 52 3.04 -1.59 7.50
N GLN A 53 3.83 -1.95 8.51
CA GLN A 53 5.29 -1.84 8.50
C GLN A 53 5.98 -2.65 7.39
N VAL A 54 5.38 -3.76 6.92
CA VAL A 54 5.90 -4.54 5.78
C VAL A 54 5.87 -3.72 4.49
N VAL A 55 4.91 -2.81 4.37
CA VAL A 55 4.73 -1.94 3.19
C VAL A 55 5.75 -0.80 3.16
N ASP A 56 6.27 -0.42 4.33
CA ASP A 56 7.28 0.63 4.46
C ASP A 56 8.71 0.04 4.31
N THR A 57 8.95 -1.23 4.67
CA THR A 57 10.27 -1.88 4.56
C THR A 57 10.75 -2.12 3.13
N VAL A 58 9.86 -2.32 2.16
CA VAL A 58 10.21 -2.51 0.72
C VAL A 58 10.90 -1.29 0.08
N ASN A 59 11.03 -0.17 0.81
CA ASN A 59 11.73 1.03 0.35
C ASN A 59 13.18 1.18 0.86
N SER A 60 13.66 0.30 1.73
CA SER A 60 14.96 0.46 2.39
C SER A 60 15.99 -0.61 2.01
N VAL A 61 15.83 -1.24 0.85
CA VAL A 61 16.81 -2.21 0.32
C VAL A 61 17.34 -1.72 -1.02
N ASP A 62 18.06 -0.59 -0.98
CA ASP A 62 19.12 -0.25 -1.95
C ASP A 62 20.04 0.79 -1.28
N SER A 63 20.94 0.29 -0.42
CA SER A 63 22.12 1.01 0.10
C SER A 63 23.02 0.01 0.83
N THR A 64 23.62 -0.94 0.12
CA THR A 64 24.91 -1.57 0.51
C THR A 64 25.63 -1.99 -0.75
#